data_AF-A0A7Y2IGR0-F1
#
_entry.id   AF-A0A7Y2IGR0-F1
#
_cell.length_a   1.000
_cell.length_b   1.000
_cell.length_c   1.000
_cell.angle_alpha   90.00
_cell.angle_beta   90.00
_cell.angle_gamma   90.00
#
_symmetry.space_group_name_H-M   'P 1'
#
loop_
_entity.id
_entity.type
_entity.pdbx_description
1 polymer ?
#
loop_
_entity_poly.entity_id
_entity_poly.type
_entity_poly.pdbx_seq_one_letter_code
_entity_poly.pdbx_strand_id
1 'polypeptide(L)'
;MIPPAHYERRRPVPSDTAAWSEAHLTLAVTEAASILIWAAIHPEADHAEQVCVVWPFGGLPVVMVEADIPIPADRWEFRTSGLWAEQVCETPHQHWSYGLEAFALELDDSAELTRTGYGTRVPLGWELDFEADGRPAWLLTDSAPLEIAGAYTQPGSLHGLLLDAAGEHSTEGAAQRWHWWGTKPLSNAGIGHSNDQPEHLQLPLSAGLYTLTRCTASLHLALMPALG
;
A
#
# COMPACT_ATOMS: atom_id res chain seq x y z
N MET A 1 -21.22 12.32 2.03
CA MET A 1 -20.55 13.41 1.28
C MET A 1 -19.33 12.82 0.60
N ILE A 2 -19.06 13.12 -0.66
CA ILE A 2 -17.85 12.65 -1.37
C ILE A 2 -16.69 13.57 -0.96
N PRO A 3 -15.47 13.06 -0.71
CA PRO A 3 -14.30 13.91 -0.58
C PRO A 3 -14.15 14.83 -1.80
N PRO A 4 -13.79 16.11 -1.60
CA PRO A 4 -13.42 16.97 -2.71
C PRO A 4 -12.18 16.46 -3.46
N ALA A 5 -12.11 16.69 -4.77
CA ALA A 5 -11.00 16.24 -5.63
C ALA A 5 -9.59 16.70 -5.17
N HIS A 6 -9.48 17.83 -4.44
CA HIS A 6 -8.19 18.28 -3.91
C HIS A 6 -7.66 17.40 -2.76
N TYR A 7 -8.48 16.49 -2.22
CA TYR A 7 -8.03 15.44 -1.29
C TYR A 7 -7.33 14.28 -1.99
N GLU A 8 -7.27 14.21 -3.32
CA GLU A 8 -6.45 13.23 -4.06
C GLU A 8 -5.00 13.72 -4.27
N ARG A 9 -4.71 14.95 -3.85
CA ARG A 9 -3.38 15.55 -3.93
C ARG A 9 -2.68 15.46 -2.59
N ARG A 10 -1.35 15.45 -2.65
CA ARG A 10 -0.49 15.57 -1.49
C ARG A 10 -0.94 16.69 -0.57
N ARG A 11 -1.04 16.40 0.72
CA ARG A 11 -1.50 17.33 1.75
C ARG A 11 -0.36 18.27 2.16
N PRO A 12 -0.64 19.56 2.36
CA PRO A 12 0.28 20.44 3.07
C PRO A 12 0.53 19.90 4.48
N VAL A 13 1.80 19.84 4.88
CA VAL A 13 2.17 19.42 6.24
C VAL A 13 1.65 20.47 7.23
N PRO A 14 0.83 20.10 8.23
CA PRO A 14 0.38 21.04 9.25
C PRO A 14 1.56 21.55 10.10
N SER A 15 1.58 22.84 10.41
CA SER A 15 2.47 23.35 11.46
C SER A 15 1.96 22.86 12.81
N ASP A 16 2.74 22.06 13.54
CA ASP A 16 2.43 21.56 14.91
C ASP A 16 1.69 20.21 15.02
N THR A 17 2.02 19.24 14.16
CA THR A 17 1.55 17.85 14.34
C THR A 17 2.70 16.87 14.35
N ALA A 18 3.23 16.62 15.56
CA ALA A 18 4.16 15.52 15.79
C ALA A 18 3.50 14.18 15.38
N ALA A 19 4.28 13.28 14.81
CA ALA A 19 3.89 11.99 14.24
C ALA A 19 2.86 12.08 13.10
N TRP A 20 2.69 13.23 12.47
CA TRP A 20 1.83 13.34 11.30
C TRP A 20 2.43 12.58 10.11
N SER A 21 1.56 11.85 9.41
CA SER A 21 1.88 11.17 8.17
C SER A 21 0.75 11.35 7.18
N GLU A 22 1.07 11.16 5.90
CA GLU A 22 0.10 10.97 4.83
C GLU A 22 0.48 9.70 4.08
N ALA A 23 -0.51 8.89 3.71
CA ALA A 23 -0.25 7.63 3.07
C ALA A 23 -1.41 7.13 2.20
N HIS A 24 -1.03 6.31 1.22
CA HIS A 24 -1.91 5.62 0.29
C HIS A 24 -1.72 4.11 0.43
N LEU A 25 -2.82 3.38 0.32
CA LEU A 25 -2.83 1.92 0.31
C LEU A 25 -3.79 1.45 -0.78
N THR A 26 -3.35 0.53 -1.61
CA THR A 26 -4.22 -0.25 -2.51
C THR A 26 -4.04 -1.72 -2.20
N LEU A 27 -5.16 -2.40 -1.92
CA LEU A 27 -5.21 -3.85 -1.78
C LEU A 27 -6.01 -4.41 -2.95
N ALA A 28 -5.51 -5.47 -3.59
CA ALA A 28 -6.24 -6.15 -4.64
C ALA A 28 -6.15 -7.66 -4.49
N VAL A 29 -7.21 -8.32 -4.96
CA VAL A 29 -7.28 -9.76 -5.14
C VAL A 29 -7.61 -10.00 -6.60
N THR A 30 -6.61 -10.50 -7.33
CA THR A 30 -6.70 -10.75 -8.77
C THR A 30 -6.91 -12.23 -9.05
N GLU A 31 -7.01 -12.61 -10.32
CA GLU A 31 -7.06 -14.04 -10.67
C GLU A 31 -5.76 -14.79 -10.33
N ALA A 32 -4.63 -14.07 -10.27
CA ALA A 32 -3.30 -14.66 -10.14
C ALA A 32 -2.65 -14.45 -8.76
N ALA A 33 -2.97 -13.35 -8.08
CA ALA A 33 -2.27 -12.97 -6.86
C ALA A 33 -3.11 -12.07 -5.94
N SER A 34 -2.66 -11.97 -4.69
CA SER A 34 -2.98 -10.84 -3.82
C SER A 34 -1.91 -9.76 -3.95
N ILE A 35 -2.31 -8.50 -4.07
CA ILE A 35 -1.40 -7.36 -4.28
C ILE A 35 -1.62 -6.32 -3.20
N LEU A 36 -0.52 -5.80 -2.65
CA LEU A 36 -0.50 -4.63 -1.76
C LEU A 36 0.45 -3.58 -2.34
N ILE A 37 -0.05 -2.35 -2.46
CA ILE A 37 0.72 -1.16 -2.81
C ILE A 37 0.56 -0.17 -1.67
N TRP A 38 1.65 0.20 -1.00
CA TRP A 38 1.65 1.15 0.11
C TRP A 38 2.70 2.22 -0.14
N ALA A 39 2.32 3.48 0.04
CA ALA A 39 3.27 4.57 0.19
C ALA A 39 2.89 5.46 1.35
N ALA A 40 3.89 5.92 2.09
CA ALA A 40 3.71 6.85 3.19
C ALA A 40 4.80 7.92 3.18
N ILE A 41 4.46 9.12 3.63
CA ILE A 41 5.41 10.20 3.94
C ILE A 41 5.34 10.53 5.43
N HIS A 42 6.50 10.72 6.04
CA HIS A 42 6.68 11.02 7.46
C HIS A 42 7.49 12.32 7.62
N PRO A 43 6.88 13.51 7.45
CA PRO A 43 7.62 14.77 7.40
C PRO A 43 8.48 15.09 8.62
N GLU A 44 8.07 14.68 9.83
CA GLU A 44 8.87 14.91 11.04
C GLU A 44 10.13 14.03 11.09
N ALA A 45 10.02 12.79 10.59
CA ALA A 45 11.14 11.85 10.53
C ALA A 45 12.01 12.05 9.27
N ASP A 46 11.63 12.99 8.40
CA ASP A 46 12.31 13.33 7.13
C ASP A 46 12.48 12.14 6.16
N HIS A 47 11.54 11.20 6.19
CA HIS A 47 11.56 10.03 5.31
C HIS A 47 10.19 9.71 4.72
N ALA A 48 10.21 8.89 3.67
CA ALA A 48 9.08 8.24 3.06
C ALA A 48 9.31 6.73 2.99
N GLU A 49 8.23 5.98 2.84
CA GLU A 49 8.21 4.53 2.84
C GLU A 49 7.40 4.03 1.64
N GLN A 50 7.90 3.00 0.97
CA GLN A 50 7.20 2.28 -0.10
C GLN A 50 7.22 0.78 0.25
N VAL A 51 6.05 0.15 0.24
CA VAL A 51 5.92 -1.29 0.40
C VAL A 51 5.08 -1.87 -0.73
N CYS A 52 5.61 -2.93 -1.33
CA CYS A 52 5.00 -3.64 -2.44
C CYS A 52 4.98 -5.13 -2.10
N VAL A 53 3.80 -5.75 -2.16
CA VAL A 53 3.66 -7.21 -2.02
C VAL A 53 2.92 -7.74 -3.24
N VAL A 54 3.49 -8.76 -3.87
CA VAL A 54 2.78 -9.65 -4.78
C VAL A 54 2.83 -11.04 -4.16
N TRP A 55 1.66 -11.61 -3.88
CA TRP A 55 1.56 -12.94 -3.28
C TRP A 55 0.75 -13.88 -4.19
N PRO A 56 1.42 -14.55 -5.14
CA PRO A 56 0.77 -15.44 -6.11
C PRO A 56 0.02 -16.59 -5.45
N PHE A 57 -1.12 -16.97 -6.01
CA PHE A 57 -1.83 -18.16 -5.54
C PHE A 57 -1.02 -19.43 -5.88
N GLY A 58 -0.72 -20.23 -4.85
CA GLY A 58 0.17 -21.39 -4.98
C GLY A 58 1.66 -21.05 -5.05
N GLY A 59 2.04 -19.78 -4.85
CA GLY A 59 3.43 -19.31 -4.81
C GLY A 59 3.81 -18.65 -3.49
N LEU A 60 5.10 -18.31 -3.37
CA LEU A 60 5.69 -17.61 -2.24
C LEU A 60 5.44 -16.09 -2.33
N PRO A 61 5.31 -15.37 -1.21
CA PRO A 61 5.18 -13.92 -1.23
C PRO A 61 6.47 -13.26 -1.72
N VAL A 62 6.34 -12.32 -2.66
CA VAL A 62 7.38 -11.44 -3.15
C VAL A 62 7.17 -10.06 -2.52
N VAL A 63 8.12 -9.60 -1.72
CA VAL A 63 7.99 -8.43 -0.86
C VAL A 63 9.14 -7.46 -1.09
N MET A 64 8.80 -6.19 -1.30
CA MET A 64 9.74 -5.08 -1.27
C MET A 64 9.30 -4.11 -0.18
N VAL A 65 10.23 -3.78 0.72
CA VAL A 65 10.07 -2.76 1.75
C VAL A 65 11.26 -1.82 1.62
N GLU A 66 10.99 -0.56 1.32
CA GLU A 66 11.97 0.52 1.39
C GLU A 66 11.41 1.58 2.35
N ALA A 67 12.03 1.70 3.52
CA ALA A 67 11.49 2.48 4.63
C ALA A 67 12.27 3.79 4.90
N ASP A 68 13.30 4.09 4.11
CA ASP A 68 14.13 5.28 4.27
C ASP A 68 14.35 5.99 2.92
N ILE A 69 13.24 6.42 2.32
CA ILE A 69 13.23 7.14 1.03
C ILE A 69 13.26 8.64 1.31
N PRO A 70 14.10 9.43 0.63
CA PRO A 70 13.99 10.88 0.67
C PRO A 70 12.58 11.34 0.28
N ILE A 71 12.00 12.24 1.06
CA ILE A 71 10.64 12.73 0.78
C ILE A 71 10.62 13.42 -0.59
N PRO A 72 9.75 13.01 -1.53
CA PRO A 72 9.66 13.65 -2.83
C PRO A 72 9.14 15.08 -2.72
N ALA A 73 9.42 15.93 -3.72
CA ALA A 73 9.11 17.36 -3.66
C ALA A 73 7.61 17.66 -3.84
N ASP A 74 6.95 17.04 -4.82
CA ASP A 74 5.60 17.42 -5.23
C ASP A 74 4.72 16.24 -5.72
N ARG A 75 5.29 15.06 -5.96
CA ARG A 75 4.61 13.86 -6.50
C ARG A 75 4.85 12.64 -5.62
N TRP A 76 4.02 11.61 -5.80
CA TRP A 76 4.23 10.28 -5.21
C TRP A 76 5.21 9.48 -6.07
N GLU A 77 6.38 10.05 -6.33
CA GLU A 77 7.48 9.39 -7.04
C GLU A 77 8.62 9.11 -6.07
N PHE A 78 8.98 7.85 -5.92
CA PHE A 78 9.96 7.38 -4.96
C PHE A 78 11.17 6.80 -5.69
N ARG A 79 12.36 7.27 -5.32
CA ARG A 79 13.62 6.87 -5.98
C ARG A 79 14.71 6.58 -4.95
N THR A 80 15.27 5.38 -5.01
CA THR A 80 16.51 5.01 -4.33
C THR A 80 17.43 4.27 -5.31
N SER A 81 18.56 3.73 -4.85
CA SER A 81 19.50 3.01 -5.73
C SER A 81 18.94 1.72 -6.33
N GLY A 82 17.86 1.16 -5.75
CA GLY A 82 17.24 -0.09 -6.18
C GLY A 82 15.72 -0.02 -6.34
N LEU A 83 15.16 1.19 -6.30
CA LEU A 83 13.72 1.45 -6.37
C LEU A 83 13.46 2.62 -7.31
N TRP A 84 12.56 2.41 -8.26
CA TRP A 84 11.73 3.44 -8.84
C TRP A 84 10.27 3.02 -8.65
N ALA A 85 9.46 3.89 -8.03
CA ALA A 85 8.02 3.69 -7.92
C ALA A 85 7.30 5.02 -8.13
N GLU A 86 6.15 4.99 -8.79
CA GLU A 86 5.33 6.18 -9.01
C GLU A 86 3.85 5.85 -8.80
N GLN A 87 3.11 6.78 -8.21
CA GLN A 87 1.66 6.73 -8.09
C GLN A 87 1.08 8.03 -8.63
N VAL A 88 0.26 7.94 -9.68
CA VAL A 88 -0.30 9.12 -10.35
C VAL A 88 -1.81 9.11 -10.18
N CYS A 89 -2.34 10.19 -9.61
CA CYS A 89 -3.77 10.47 -9.69
C CYS A 89 -4.09 11.03 -11.08
N GLU A 90 -4.52 10.16 -11.99
CA GLU A 90 -4.87 10.54 -13.36
C GLU A 90 -6.18 11.33 -13.37
N THR A 91 -7.23 10.78 -12.75
CA THR A 91 -8.50 11.47 -12.57
C THR A 91 -9.02 11.28 -11.14
N PRO A 92 -9.19 12.38 -10.37
CA PRO A 92 -9.66 12.31 -8.98
C PRO A 92 -10.92 11.45 -8.80
N HIS A 93 -10.86 10.52 -7.85
CA HIS A 93 -11.91 9.56 -7.52
C HIS A 93 -12.35 8.65 -8.68
N GLN A 94 -11.55 8.53 -9.74
CA GLN A 94 -11.84 7.69 -10.90
C GLN A 94 -10.68 6.75 -11.22
N HIS A 95 -9.50 7.31 -11.50
CA HIS A 95 -8.38 6.54 -12.07
C HIS A 95 -7.05 6.92 -11.41
N TRP A 96 -6.28 5.90 -11.06
CA TRP A 96 -4.91 5.99 -10.56
C TRP A 96 -4.00 5.02 -11.30
N SER A 97 -2.79 5.44 -11.64
CA SER A 97 -1.76 4.58 -12.23
C SER A 97 -0.61 4.34 -11.23
N TYR A 98 -0.05 3.14 -11.26
CA TYR A 98 1.05 2.69 -10.42
C TYR A 98 2.17 2.10 -11.29
N GLY A 99 3.35 2.70 -11.22
CA GLY A 99 4.58 2.18 -11.83
C GLY A 99 5.52 1.64 -10.75
N LEU A 100 6.21 0.53 -11.04
CA LEU A 100 7.26 -0.01 -10.17
C LEU A 100 8.36 -0.66 -10.99
N GLU A 101 9.60 -0.35 -10.64
CA GLU A 101 10.81 -1.09 -11.00
C GLU A 101 11.68 -1.24 -9.76
N ALA A 102 11.82 -2.47 -9.26
CA ALA A 102 12.57 -2.76 -8.05
C ALA A 102 13.20 -4.16 -8.05
N PHE A 103 14.02 -4.41 -7.03
CA PHE A 103 14.32 -5.76 -6.57
C PHE A 103 13.55 -6.03 -5.29
N ALA A 104 13.01 -7.24 -5.17
CA ALA A 104 12.23 -7.70 -4.04
C ALA A 104 12.83 -8.99 -3.47
N LEU A 105 12.28 -9.44 -2.34
CA LEU A 105 12.59 -10.71 -1.72
C LEU A 105 11.41 -11.66 -1.88
N GLU A 106 11.63 -12.81 -2.52
CA GLU A 106 10.75 -13.96 -2.42
C GLU A 106 11.06 -14.72 -1.12
N LEU A 107 10.04 -14.92 -0.27
CA LEU A 107 10.20 -15.47 1.08
C LEU A 107 9.62 -16.88 1.16
N ASP A 108 10.41 -17.86 1.59
CA ASP A 108 9.95 -19.23 1.86
C ASP A 108 9.32 -19.39 3.26
N ASP A 109 9.70 -18.53 4.20
CA ASP A 109 9.06 -18.35 5.51
C ASP A 109 8.66 -16.88 5.71
N SER A 110 7.37 -16.64 5.99
CA SER A 110 6.83 -15.29 6.14
C SER A 110 7.34 -14.54 7.38
N ALA A 111 7.99 -15.23 8.32
CA ALA A 111 8.68 -14.62 9.46
C ALA A 111 10.11 -14.14 9.13
N GLU A 112 10.68 -14.50 7.97
CA GLU A 112 12.05 -14.11 7.63
C GLU A 112 12.23 -12.59 7.53
N LEU A 113 11.20 -11.89 7.05
CA LEU A 113 11.23 -10.44 6.87
C LEU A 113 11.46 -9.70 8.19
N THR A 114 10.82 -10.14 9.28
CA THR A 114 10.97 -9.51 10.60
C THR A 114 12.13 -10.08 11.41
N ARG A 115 12.52 -11.34 11.17
CA ARG A 115 13.60 -12.02 11.90
C ARG A 115 14.98 -11.66 11.36
N THR A 116 15.14 -11.63 10.04
CA THR A 116 16.45 -11.53 9.38
C THR A 116 16.53 -10.53 8.23
N GLY A 117 15.40 -10.22 7.59
CA GLY A 117 15.38 -9.42 6.36
C GLY A 117 16.01 -10.13 5.16
N TYR A 118 16.03 -11.47 5.15
CA TYR A 118 16.57 -12.27 4.04
C TYR A 118 15.47 -12.97 3.25
N GLY A 119 15.81 -13.34 2.02
CA GLY A 119 14.98 -14.05 1.06
C GLY A 119 15.71 -14.19 -0.27
N THR A 120 15.06 -14.78 -1.26
CA THR A 120 15.62 -14.88 -2.61
C THR A 120 15.39 -13.57 -3.36
N ARG A 121 16.47 -12.89 -3.76
CA ARG A 121 16.36 -11.64 -4.52
C ARG A 121 15.82 -11.91 -5.92
N VAL A 122 14.70 -11.26 -6.25
CA VAL A 122 14.02 -11.37 -7.55
C VAL A 122 13.73 -9.98 -8.13
N PRO A 123 13.67 -9.80 -9.46
CA PRO A 123 13.13 -8.58 -10.04
C PRO A 123 11.62 -8.50 -9.75
N LEU A 124 11.14 -7.29 -9.46
CA LEU A 124 9.73 -6.99 -9.31
C LEU A 124 9.44 -5.68 -10.04
N GLY A 125 8.52 -5.71 -10.98
CA GLY A 125 7.97 -4.51 -11.59
C GLY A 125 6.48 -4.65 -11.87
N TRP A 126 5.86 -3.52 -12.13
CA TRP A 126 4.47 -3.50 -12.57
C TRP A 126 4.13 -2.20 -13.32
N GLU A 127 3.09 -2.30 -14.14
CA GLU A 127 2.35 -1.17 -14.72
C GLU A 127 0.88 -1.45 -14.46
N LEU A 128 0.31 -0.85 -13.42
CA LEU A 128 -1.05 -1.15 -12.95
C LEU A 128 -1.91 0.09 -12.92
N ASP A 129 -3.19 -0.08 -13.18
CA ASP A 129 -4.21 0.95 -13.11
C ASP A 129 -5.31 0.51 -12.13
N PHE A 130 -5.70 1.43 -11.27
CA PHE A 130 -6.91 1.32 -10.45
C PHE A 130 -8.02 2.15 -11.07
N GLU A 131 -9.16 1.53 -11.32
CA GLU A 131 -10.38 2.16 -11.82
C GLU A 131 -11.51 2.03 -10.78
N ALA A 132 -12.15 3.15 -10.45
CA ALA A 132 -13.15 3.20 -9.40
C ALA A 132 -14.51 2.65 -9.83
N ASP A 133 -15.02 1.65 -9.11
CA ASP A 133 -16.34 1.05 -9.32
C ASP A 133 -17.41 1.62 -8.37
N GLY A 134 -17.00 2.50 -7.45
CA GLY A 134 -17.88 3.08 -6.46
C GLY A 134 -17.40 4.43 -5.94
N ARG A 135 -18.29 5.07 -5.18
CA ARG A 135 -17.99 6.36 -4.57
C ARG A 135 -17.03 6.18 -3.40
N PRO A 136 -16.08 7.09 -3.18
CA PRO A 136 -15.26 7.09 -1.98
C PRO A 136 -16.14 7.32 -0.73
N ALA A 137 -15.79 6.63 0.34
CA ALA A 137 -16.43 6.71 1.64
C ALA A 137 -15.45 7.27 2.69
N TRP A 138 -15.85 8.33 3.38
CA TRP A 138 -15.09 8.86 4.51
C TRP A 138 -14.97 7.81 5.61
N LEU A 139 -13.76 7.70 6.17
CA LEU A 139 -13.45 6.95 7.38
C LEU A 139 -13.25 7.96 8.51
N LEU A 140 -13.92 7.74 9.63
CA LEU A 140 -13.76 8.57 10.82
C LEU A 140 -12.47 8.16 11.55
N THR A 141 -11.44 8.99 11.50
CA THR A 141 -10.13 8.71 12.14
C THR A 141 -9.89 9.55 13.39
N ASP A 142 -10.39 10.78 13.42
CA ASP A 142 -10.28 11.67 14.58
C ASP A 142 -11.41 12.72 14.64
N SER A 143 -11.43 13.46 15.76
CA SER A 143 -12.29 14.64 15.95
C SER A 143 -11.66 15.92 15.37
N ALA A 144 -10.45 15.81 14.80
CA ALA A 144 -9.71 16.93 14.25
C ALA A 144 -10.33 17.44 12.94
N PRO A 145 -10.11 18.70 12.56
CA PRO A 145 -10.50 19.22 11.24
C PRO A 145 -9.92 18.38 10.10
N LEU A 146 -10.66 18.22 9.00
CA LEU A 146 -10.27 17.42 7.82
C LEU A 146 -8.98 17.94 7.15
N GLU A 147 -8.64 19.20 7.37
CA GLU A 147 -7.39 19.80 6.92
C GLU A 147 -6.17 19.17 7.64
N ILE A 148 -6.36 18.68 8.86
CA ILE A 148 -5.31 18.14 9.73
C ILE A 148 -5.31 16.61 9.72
N ALA A 149 -6.49 15.99 9.84
CA ALA A 149 -6.62 14.54 9.87
C ALA A 149 -7.88 14.09 9.14
N GLY A 150 -7.75 13.02 8.36
CA GLY A 150 -8.87 12.44 7.64
C GLY A 150 -8.44 11.18 6.92
N ALA A 151 -9.42 10.37 6.52
CA ALA A 151 -9.19 9.22 5.68
C ALA A 151 -10.44 8.93 4.86
N TYR A 152 -10.25 8.34 3.69
CA TYR A 152 -11.34 7.76 2.93
C TYR A 152 -10.88 6.46 2.27
N THR A 153 -11.86 5.68 1.84
CA THR A 153 -11.64 4.45 1.08
C THR A 153 -12.53 4.38 -0.14
N GLN A 154 -12.10 3.67 -1.19
CA GLN A 154 -12.83 3.58 -2.44
C GLN A 154 -12.69 2.18 -3.07
N PRO A 155 -13.81 1.50 -3.40
CA PRO A 155 -13.78 0.24 -4.13
C PRO A 155 -13.51 0.49 -5.62
N GLY A 156 -12.91 -0.49 -6.27
CA GLY A 156 -12.64 -0.48 -7.70
C GLY A 156 -12.08 -1.80 -8.19
N SER A 157 -11.46 -1.74 -9.36
CA SER A 157 -10.68 -2.82 -9.95
C SER A 157 -9.23 -2.40 -10.10
N LEU A 158 -8.31 -3.36 -10.09
CA LEU A 158 -6.90 -3.17 -10.39
C LEU A 158 -6.57 -4.06 -11.58
N HIS A 159 -6.02 -3.48 -12.65
CA HIS A 159 -5.64 -4.21 -13.86
C HIS A 159 -4.32 -3.71 -14.44
N GLY A 160 -3.66 -4.52 -15.26
CA GLY A 160 -2.43 -4.14 -15.95
C GLY A 160 -1.43 -5.28 -16.01
N LEU A 161 -0.14 -4.96 -15.93
CA LEU A 161 0.96 -5.89 -16.09
C LEU A 161 1.75 -6.06 -14.78
N LEU A 162 2.03 -7.31 -14.43
CA LEU A 162 3.07 -7.69 -13.48
C LEU A 162 4.31 -8.12 -14.26
N LEU A 163 5.48 -7.64 -13.84
CA LEU A 163 6.77 -7.92 -14.47
C LEU A 163 7.65 -8.67 -13.45
N ASP A 164 8.04 -9.89 -13.80
CA ASP A 164 8.91 -10.73 -12.97
C ASP A 164 10.02 -11.37 -13.81
N ALA A 165 10.76 -12.33 -13.22
CA ALA A 165 11.84 -13.02 -13.91
C ALA A 165 11.36 -13.90 -15.08
N ALA A 166 10.09 -14.31 -15.09
CA ALA A 166 9.47 -15.09 -16.15
C ALA A 166 8.90 -14.22 -17.29
N GLY A 167 8.68 -12.93 -17.04
CA GLY A 167 8.30 -11.95 -18.04
C GLY A 167 7.11 -11.08 -17.60
N GLU A 168 6.30 -10.68 -18.57
CA GLU A 168 5.11 -9.85 -18.36
C GLU A 168 3.86 -10.73 -18.27
N HIS A 169 3.03 -10.48 -17.26
CA HIS A 169 1.78 -11.19 -17.02
C HIS A 169 0.64 -10.20 -16.82
N SER A 170 -0.43 -10.35 -17.60
CA SER A 170 -1.65 -9.56 -17.39
C SER A 170 -2.33 -9.99 -16.09
N THR A 171 -2.84 -9.02 -15.35
CA THR A 171 -3.63 -9.26 -14.15
C THR A 171 -4.85 -8.34 -14.12
N GLU A 172 -5.94 -8.83 -13.54
CA GLU A 172 -7.15 -8.06 -13.29
C GLU A 172 -7.83 -8.60 -12.03
N GLY A 173 -8.41 -7.71 -11.22
CA GLY A 173 -9.05 -8.11 -9.97
C GLY A 173 -9.82 -7.02 -9.27
N ALA A 174 -10.57 -7.41 -8.24
CA ALA A 174 -11.19 -6.48 -7.34
C ALA A 174 -10.12 -5.78 -6.48
N ALA A 175 -10.32 -4.49 -6.25
CA ALA A 175 -9.40 -3.66 -5.50
C ALA A 175 -10.13 -2.68 -4.56
N GLN A 176 -9.40 -2.25 -3.55
CA GLN A 176 -9.85 -1.24 -2.60
C GLN A 176 -8.68 -0.30 -2.34
N ARG A 177 -8.92 1.01 -2.45
CA ARG A 177 -7.93 2.05 -2.19
C ARG A 177 -8.25 2.78 -0.89
N TRP A 178 -7.24 3.22 -0.18
CA TRP A 178 -7.30 4.11 0.96
C TRP A 178 -6.33 5.27 0.77
N HIS A 179 -6.74 6.43 1.27
CA HIS A 179 -5.87 7.57 1.48
C HIS A 179 -6.16 8.14 2.85
N TRP A 180 -5.13 8.36 3.65
CA TRP A 180 -5.28 8.91 4.99
C TRP A 180 -4.14 9.87 5.32
N TRP A 181 -4.44 10.80 6.21
CA TRP A 181 -3.49 11.74 6.78
C TRP A 181 -3.85 12.05 8.23
N GLY A 182 -2.85 12.38 9.03
CA GLY A 182 -3.01 12.69 10.44
C GLY A 182 -1.97 11.99 11.32
N THR A 183 -2.22 12.02 12.63
CA THR A 183 -1.30 11.48 13.65
C THR A 183 -1.62 10.05 14.07
N LYS A 184 -2.74 9.50 13.61
CA LYS A 184 -3.13 8.11 13.84
C LYS A 184 -2.94 7.31 12.56
N PRO A 185 -2.19 6.21 12.59
CA PRO A 185 -2.03 5.37 11.43
C PRO A 185 -3.32 4.62 11.10
N LEU A 186 -3.42 4.14 9.87
CA LEU A 186 -4.46 3.22 9.46
C LEU A 186 -4.32 1.91 10.25
N SER A 187 -5.28 1.57 11.11
CA SER A 187 -5.17 0.38 11.96
C SER A 187 -5.70 -0.89 11.31
N ASN A 188 -6.64 -0.77 10.37
CA ASN A 188 -7.24 -1.88 9.65
C ASN A 188 -7.66 -1.45 8.25
N ALA A 189 -7.37 -2.30 7.27
CA ALA A 189 -7.82 -2.21 5.89
C ALA A 189 -8.04 -3.60 5.33
N GLY A 190 -8.95 -3.74 4.37
CA GLY A 190 -9.18 -5.04 3.77
C GLY A 190 -10.18 -5.02 2.64
N ILE A 191 -10.09 -6.07 1.83
CA ILE A 191 -10.99 -6.35 0.72
C ILE A 191 -11.44 -7.80 0.80
N GLY A 192 -12.71 -8.01 0.46
CA GLY A 192 -13.30 -9.34 0.35
C GLY A 192 -13.45 -10.06 1.68
N HIS A 193 -14.05 -11.25 1.59
CA HIS A 193 -14.25 -12.16 2.72
C HIS A 193 -13.99 -13.59 2.24
N SER A 194 -13.31 -14.37 3.05
CA SER A 194 -13.15 -15.81 2.83
C SER A 194 -13.21 -16.55 4.17
N ASN A 195 -13.64 -17.81 4.11
CA ASN A 195 -13.63 -18.74 5.23
C ASN A 195 -12.47 -19.76 5.14
N ASP A 196 -11.61 -19.63 4.12
CA ASP A 196 -10.47 -20.50 3.93
C ASP A 196 -9.40 -20.26 5.01
N GLN A 197 -8.48 -21.21 5.17
CA GLN A 197 -7.36 -21.05 6.08
C GLN A 197 -6.51 -19.85 5.65
N PRO A 198 -6.30 -18.87 6.55
CA PRO A 198 -5.51 -17.69 6.21
C PRO A 198 -4.01 -18.01 6.24
N GLU A 199 -3.29 -17.31 5.37
CA GLU A 199 -1.84 -17.18 5.44
C GLU A 199 -1.48 -15.78 5.93
N HIS A 200 -0.35 -15.66 6.62
CA HIS A 200 0.06 -14.42 7.27
C HIS A 200 1.47 -14.02 6.84
N LEU A 201 1.65 -12.72 6.61
CA LEU A 201 2.93 -12.07 6.40
C LEU A 201 3.03 -10.87 7.34
N GLN A 202 4.16 -10.74 8.04
CA GLN A 202 4.41 -9.60 8.91
C GLN A 202 5.19 -8.51 8.17
N LEU A 203 4.66 -7.30 8.14
CA LEU A 203 5.26 -6.15 7.46
C LEU A 203 5.73 -5.12 8.51
N PRO A 204 7.04 -4.90 8.66
CA PRO A 204 7.55 -3.85 9.54
C PRO A 204 7.42 -2.50 8.84
N LEU A 205 6.43 -1.70 9.25
CA LEU A 205 6.20 -0.36 8.72
C LEU A 205 6.58 0.69 9.77
N SER A 206 6.75 1.93 9.33
CA SER A 206 7.13 3.07 10.17
C SER A 206 6.13 3.33 11.31
N ALA A 207 4.85 3.01 11.10
CA ALA A 207 3.80 3.11 12.11
C ALA A 207 3.75 1.93 13.10
N GLY A 208 4.51 0.87 12.86
CA GLY A 208 4.53 -0.35 13.67
C GLY A 208 4.48 -1.62 12.84
N LEU A 209 4.34 -2.75 13.52
CA LEU A 209 4.27 -4.06 12.86
C LEU A 209 2.83 -4.34 12.37
N TYR A 210 2.68 -4.64 11.08
CA TYR A 210 1.41 -5.02 10.49
C TYR A 210 1.37 -6.50 10.17
N THR A 211 0.18 -7.10 10.25
CA THR A 211 -0.10 -8.42 9.72
C THR A 211 -0.92 -8.28 8.44
N LEU A 212 -0.34 -8.70 7.32
CA LEU A 212 -1.06 -8.97 6.09
C LEU A 212 -1.60 -10.40 6.13
N THR A 213 -2.92 -10.52 6.06
CA THR A 213 -3.64 -11.79 6.07
C THR A 213 -4.25 -12.03 4.70
N ARG A 214 -3.86 -13.13 4.07
CA ARG A 214 -4.34 -13.54 2.74
C ARG A 214 -5.23 -14.77 2.84
N CYS A 215 -6.33 -14.75 2.11
CA CYS A 215 -7.09 -15.93 1.70
C CYS A 215 -7.35 -15.87 0.19
N THR A 216 -7.95 -16.92 -0.38
CA THR A 216 -8.27 -17.02 -1.83
C THR A 216 -9.04 -15.82 -2.39
N ALA A 217 -9.95 -15.25 -1.61
CA ALA A 217 -10.85 -14.16 -2.04
C ALA A 217 -10.78 -12.92 -1.14
N SER A 218 -9.73 -12.79 -0.32
CA SER A 218 -9.62 -11.64 0.59
C SER A 218 -8.18 -11.32 0.97
N LEU A 219 -7.93 -10.04 1.18
CA LEU A 219 -6.65 -9.52 1.66
C LEU A 219 -6.92 -8.47 2.74
N HIS A 220 -6.33 -8.64 3.92
CA HIS A 220 -6.55 -7.76 5.08
C HIS A 220 -5.22 -7.35 5.70
N LEU A 221 -5.06 -6.07 5.97
CA LEU A 221 -3.89 -5.48 6.63
C LEU A 221 -4.34 -4.92 7.98
N ALA A 222 -3.70 -5.37 9.06
CA ALA A 222 -4.03 -4.93 10.42
C ALA A 222 -2.77 -4.57 11.20
N LEU A 223 -2.78 -3.41 11.87
CA LEU A 223 -1.73 -2.98 12.79
C LEU A 223 -1.77 -3.86 14.05
N MET A 224 -0.64 -4.45 14.41
CA MET A 224 -0.52 -5.23 15.64
C MET A 224 -0.50 -4.31 16.86
N PRO A 225 -1.15 -4.70 17.98
CA PRO A 225 -0.99 -4.00 19.24
C PRO A 225 0.49 -3.98 19.64
N ALA A 226 0.98 -2.84 20.15
CA ALA A 226 2.31 -2.79 20.76
C ALA A 226 2.39 -3.84 21.89
N LEU A 227 3.43 -4.67 21.88
CA LEU A 227 3.74 -5.55 22.99
C LEU A 227 4.11 -4.66 24.19
N GLY A 228 3.24 -4.61 25.19
CA GLY A 228 3.43 -3.83 26.43
C GLY A 228 4.44 -4.43 27.39
#